data_AF-A0A2P5HIH7-F1
#
_entry.id   AF-A0A2P5HIH7-F1
#
_cell.length_a   1.000
_cell.length_b   1.000
_cell.length_c   1.000
_cell.angle_alpha   90.00
_cell.angle_beta   90.00
_cell.angle_gamma   90.00
#
_symmetry.space_group_name_H-M   'P 1'
#
loop_
_entity.id
_entity.type
_entity.pdbx_description
1 polymer ?
#
loop_
_entity_poly.entity_id
_entity_poly.type
_entity_poly.pdbx_seq_one_letter_code
_entity_poly.pdbx_strand_id
1 'polypeptide(L)'
;MLLPRSFLLPAAVLLGTAQFALGQTTTKCNPLNSTCEPDPAFGTDFNFLFNATPNEAAWENHVGKVRYGDEGAQFTINKQGDSPTIRSKFYIFFGRVEVWWKVAPGQGVISSLMLLSDDLDEVDWEFLGGDGKHVETNYFGKGVGNYTWMREYEVQGGTIDDYHNYTIDWTKEALDWHIDGQHVRHLTIDEANNTWSFPQSPMRISLGIWAGGDPTMPKGTIEWAGGETDYTKTPYTMYVKSCRVTDYGRGTAYKYTDMSGTWESIEEVESEKNSTAAEAVHAEPEKSVSEKFNELPSGAKSAVFACSAAAAVGLAVAAGFYCLRQRKSGQREAQMDLARAEEERVELERYKAAGVNPDGFTDVAPTPSEKFGAAAASRPLLNNGGSPPGTPQDGQDPYRDGFSPLGSGNDGYSSNPNGFR
;
A
#
# COMPACT_ATOMS: atom_id res chain seq x y z
N MET A 1 22.38 -36.63 60.13
CA MET A 1 22.92 -36.91 58.78
C MET A 1 21.82 -36.60 57.78
N LEU A 2 22.09 -35.73 56.81
CA LEU A 2 21.16 -35.39 55.74
C LEU A 2 21.42 -36.33 54.55
N LEU A 3 20.37 -36.90 53.97
CA LEU A 3 20.41 -37.64 52.71
C LEU A 3 19.46 -36.95 51.72
N PRO A 4 19.97 -36.41 50.58
CA PRO A 4 19.15 -35.64 49.66
C PRO A 4 18.64 -36.44 48.45
N ARG A 5 17.52 -35.97 47.90
CA ARG A 5 17.05 -36.10 46.50
C ARG A 5 16.78 -37.50 45.94
N SER A 6 15.58 -37.67 45.40
CA SER A 6 15.37 -37.91 43.95
C SER A 6 13.91 -37.69 43.57
N PHE A 7 13.55 -36.48 43.12
CA PHE A 7 12.35 -36.27 42.31
C PHE A 7 12.78 -36.27 40.84
N LEU A 8 12.36 -37.29 40.11
CA LEU A 8 12.50 -37.34 38.65
C LEU A 8 11.40 -36.45 38.04
N LEU A 9 11.80 -35.31 37.47
CA LEU A 9 10.94 -34.55 36.58
C LEU A 9 11.00 -35.19 35.17
N PRO A 10 9.85 -35.45 34.52
CA PRO A 10 9.86 -35.93 33.14
C PRO A 10 10.23 -34.77 32.20
N ALA A 11 11.30 -34.95 31.44
CA ALA A 11 11.65 -34.04 30.35
C ALA A 11 10.66 -34.22 29.19
N ALA A 12 9.59 -33.42 29.18
CA ALA A 12 8.68 -33.33 28.05
C ALA A 12 9.32 -32.45 26.97
N VAL A 13 9.77 -33.08 25.89
CA VAL A 13 10.35 -32.40 24.72
C VAL A 13 9.23 -31.67 23.96
N LEU A 14 9.13 -30.36 24.16
CA LEU A 14 8.25 -29.46 23.42
C LEU A 14 8.91 -29.03 22.10
N LEU A 15 9.01 -29.97 21.16
CA LEU A 15 9.40 -29.72 19.78
C LEU A 15 8.15 -29.41 18.94
N GLY A 16 8.04 -28.18 18.42
CA GLY A 16 7.18 -27.85 17.28
C GLY A 16 5.78 -27.28 17.56
N THR A 17 5.70 -26.07 18.12
CA THR A 17 4.46 -25.24 18.08
C THR A 17 4.63 -23.84 17.48
N ALA A 18 5.79 -23.55 16.86
CA ALA A 18 6.12 -22.25 16.27
C ALA A 18 5.87 -22.21 14.74
N GLN A 19 4.62 -22.44 14.31
CA GLN A 19 4.25 -22.40 12.87
C GLN A 19 3.09 -21.44 12.53
N PHE A 20 2.73 -20.50 13.41
CA PHE A 20 1.67 -19.51 13.11
C PHE A 20 2.03 -18.04 13.40
N ALA A 21 3.28 -17.75 13.76
CA ALA A 21 3.85 -16.38 13.70
C ALA A 21 4.48 -16.06 12.32
N LEU A 22 4.05 -16.77 11.26
CA LEU A 22 4.74 -16.85 9.96
C LEU A 22 4.73 -15.55 9.11
N GLY A 23 4.19 -14.45 9.62
CA GLY A 23 4.26 -13.14 8.95
C GLY A 23 5.56 -12.36 9.24
N GLN A 24 6.11 -12.52 10.45
CA GLN A 24 7.24 -11.70 10.93
C GLN A 24 8.59 -12.38 10.69
N THR A 25 8.79 -13.57 11.24
CA THR A 25 10.11 -14.23 11.34
C THR A 25 10.41 -15.18 10.17
N THR A 26 10.39 -14.65 8.94
CA THR A 26 10.73 -15.42 7.72
C THR A 26 11.88 -14.80 6.93
N THR A 27 12.76 -15.67 6.44
CA THR A 27 13.82 -15.35 5.48
C THR A 27 13.51 -16.00 4.13
N LYS A 28 13.98 -15.40 3.03
CA LYS A 28 13.93 -16.02 1.69
C LYS A 28 15.09 -16.98 1.48
N CYS A 29 16.22 -16.74 2.13
CA CYS A 29 17.43 -17.55 2.06
C CYS A 29 18.11 -17.52 3.43
N ASN A 30 18.20 -18.66 4.11
CA ASN A 30 18.88 -18.72 5.40
C ASN A 30 20.37 -19.05 5.19
N PRO A 31 21.32 -18.15 5.55
CA PRO A 31 22.73 -18.34 5.23
C PRO A 31 23.41 -19.44 6.06
N LEU A 32 22.77 -19.94 7.12
CA LEU A 32 23.25 -21.12 7.87
C LEU A 32 23.07 -22.43 7.08
N ASN A 33 22.20 -22.42 6.06
CA ASN A 33 21.81 -23.62 5.30
C ASN A 33 22.14 -23.53 3.80
N SER A 34 22.47 -22.35 3.28
CA SER A 34 22.66 -22.08 1.85
C SER A 34 23.50 -20.82 1.62
N THR A 35 24.21 -20.71 0.49
CA THR A 35 24.82 -19.43 0.10
C THR A 35 23.73 -18.48 -0.41
N CYS A 36 23.65 -17.29 0.17
CA CYS A 36 22.66 -16.26 -0.17
C CYS A 36 23.30 -15.10 -0.94
N GLU A 37 22.47 -14.30 -1.61
CA GLU A 37 22.90 -13.02 -2.18
C GLU A 37 23.25 -12.02 -1.05
N PRO A 38 24.14 -11.05 -1.28
CA PRO A 38 24.45 -10.02 -0.28
C PRO A 38 23.24 -9.14 0.09
N ASP A 39 23.07 -8.90 1.38
CA ASP A 39 22.05 -8.01 1.93
C ASP A 39 22.39 -6.54 1.63
N PRO A 40 21.50 -5.73 1.03
CA PRO A 40 21.80 -4.31 0.76
C PRO A 40 22.04 -3.55 2.07
N ALA A 41 23.18 -2.86 2.19
CA ALA A 41 23.53 -2.12 3.39
C ALA A 41 22.84 -0.76 3.46
N PHE A 42 22.72 -0.17 4.65
CA PHE A 42 22.29 1.21 4.80
C PHE A 42 23.48 2.16 4.67
N GLY A 43 24.59 1.87 5.36
CA GLY A 43 25.88 2.57 5.22
C GLY A 43 25.85 4.05 5.60
N THR A 44 24.87 4.51 6.39
CA THR A 44 24.71 5.94 6.73
C THR A 44 23.91 6.19 8.02
N ASP A 45 23.81 7.46 8.40
CA ASP A 45 22.88 7.98 9.41
C ASP A 45 21.79 8.80 8.73
N PHE A 46 20.52 8.54 9.05
CA PHE A 46 19.40 9.33 8.56
C PHE A 46 18.21 9.29 9.53
N ASN A 47 17.49 10.40 9.63
CA ASN A 47 16.22 10.48 10.36
C ASN A 47 15.03 10.53 9.40
N PHE A 48 14.34 9.40 9.23
CA PHE A 48 13.12 9.29 8.45
C PHE A 48 11.97 9.99 9.20
N LEU A 49 11.51 11.13 8.69
CA LEU A 49 10.29 11.78 9.13
C LEU A 49 9.10 11.22 8.34
N PHE A 50 8.11 10.66 9.04
CA PHE A 50 6.97 9.99 8.40
C PHE A 50 5.75 10.90 8.20
N ASN A 51 5.96 12.22 8.12
CA ASN A 51 4.89 13.15 7.73
C ASN A 51 4.49 13.04 6.26
N ALA A 52 5.33 12.39 5.45
CA ALA A 52 5.05 11.95 4.09
C ALA A 52 5.48 10.48 3.91
N THR A 53 5.13 9.88 2.78
CA THR A 53 5.63 8.55 2.40
C THR A 53 7.18 8.55 2.39
N PRO A 54 7.84 7.60 3.06
CA PRO A 54 9.30 7.50 3.05
C PRO A 54 9.83 7.18 1.64
N ASN A 55 11.12 7.43 1.42
CA ASN A 55 11.76 7.13 0.13
C ASN A 55 11.61 5.63 -0.21
N GLU A 56 11.03 5.33 -1.38
CA GLU A 56 10.72 3.97 -1.84
C GLU A 56 11.98 3.12 -2.09
N ALA A 57 13.18 3.71 -2.21
CA ALA A 57 14.43 2.96 -2.25
C ALA A 57 14.86 2.46 -0.86
N ALA A 58 14.43 3.14 0.21
CA ALA A 58 14.78 2.85 1.59
C ALA A 58 13.74 1.95 2.29
N TRP A 59 12.45 2.13 2.01
CA TRP A 59 11.35 1.42 2.66
C TRP A 59 10.37 0.78 1.67
N GLU A 60 9.79 -0.36 2.05
CA GLU A 60 8.62 -0.96 1.41
C GLU A 60 7.42 -1.03 2.36
N ASN A 61 6.22 -0.94 1.79
CA ASN A 61 4.98 -1.30 2.47
C ASN A 61 4.77 -2.81 2.34
N HIS A 62 5.26 -3.56 3.34
CA HIS A 62 5.39 -5.01 3.32
C HIS A 62 4.03 -5.72 3.43
N VAL A 63 3.16 -5.27 4.34
CA VAL A 63 1.80 -5.80 4.54
C VAL A 63 0.82 -4.63 4.76
N GLY A 64 -0.43 -4.80 4.34
CA GLY A 64 -1.50 -3.82 4.53
C GLY A 64 -1.27 -2.52 3.74
N LYS A 65 -1.75 -1.40 4.28
CA LYS A 65 -1.42 -0.05 3.81
C LYS A 65 -1.21 0.86 5.01
N VAL A 66 -0.15 1.65 4.97
CA VAL A 66 0.16 2.69 5.95
C VAL A 66 -0.20 4.06 5.37
N ARG A 67 -0.82 4.92 6.20
CA ARG A 67 -1.13 6.31 5.83
C ARG A 67 -0.09 7.25 6.44
N TYR A 68 0.21 8.36 5.79
CA TYR A 68 1.17 9.35 6.28
C TYR A 68 0.49 10.72 6.38
N GLY A 69 0.86 11.52 7.38
CA GLY A 69 0.31 12.85 7.63
C GLY A 69 0.99 13.51 8.84
N ASP A 70 0.45 14.61 9.36
CA ASP A 70 1.15 15.43 10.38
C ASP A 70 1.46 14.70 11.71
N GLU A 71 0.73 13.63 12.04
CA GLU A 71 1.00 12.72 13.17
C GLU A 71 2.01 11.60 12.83
N GLY A 72 2.61 11.60 11.64
CA GLY A 72 3.49 10.54 11.16
C GLY A 72 2.77 9.42 10.40
N ALA A 73 3.41 8.25 10.36
CA ALA A 73 2.89 7.02 9.77
C ALA A 73 1.83 6.39 10.68
N GLN A 74 0.67 6.04 10.10
CA GLN A 74 -0.50 5.50 10.77
C GLN A 74 -0.72 4.05 10.33
N PHE A 75 -0.58 3.13 11.28
CA PHE A 75 -0.73 1.69 11.11
C PHE A 75 -2.05 1.29 11.77
N THR A 76 -3.07 0.89 11.00
CA THR A 76 -4.43 0.70 11.51
C THR A 76 -5.00 -0.70 11.27
N ILE A 77 -5.44 -1.35 12.34
CA ILE A 77 -6.32 -2.53 12.30
C ILE A 77 -7.77 -2.05 12.23
N ASN A 78 -8.45 -2.30 11.11
CA ASN A 78 -9.88 -2.00 10.95
C ASN A 78 -10.74 -3.26 11.13
N LYS A 79 -10.17 -4.44 10.90
CA LYS A 79 -10.84 -5.76 10.92
C LYS A 79 -9.83 -6.88 11.18
N GLN A 80 -10.36 -8.09 11.40
CA GLN A 80 -9.57 -9.32 11.49
C GLN A 80 -8.67 -9.51 10.25
N GLY A 81 -7.43 -9.94 10.47
CA GLY A 81 -6.41 -10.13 9.43
C GLY A 81 -5.73 -8.86 8.89
N ASP A 82 -6.08 -7.66 9.38
CA ASP A 82 -5.26 -6.46 9.11
C ASP A 82 -3.98 -6.50 9.98
N SER A 83 -2.81 -6.43 9.34
CA SER A 83 -1.50 -6.31 10.03
C SER A 83 -0.53 -5.36 9.31
N PRO A 84 -0.89 -4.08 9.11
CA PRO A 84 -0.08 -3.17 8.31
C PRO A 84 1.35 -3.03 8.87
N THR A 85 2.33 -3.17 7.98
CA THR A 85 3.76 -3.26 8.31
C THR A 85 4.57 -2.60 7.21
N ILE A 86 5.52 -1.72 7.56
CA ILE A 86 6.60 -1.29 6.66
C ILE A 86 7.90 -1.96 7.03
N ARG A 87 8.77 -2.15 6.05
CA ARG A 87 10.07 -2.81 6.20
C ARG A 87 11.15 -2.03 5.46
N SER A 88 12.36 -1.95 6.02
CA SER A 88 13.51 -1.40 5.31
C SER A 88 13.94 -2.34 4.18
N LYS A 89 14.31 -1.76 3.03
CA LYS A 89 14.94 -2.49 1.92
C LYS A 89 16.44 -2.69 2.10
N PHE A 90 17.00 -1.96 3.07
CA PHE A 90 18.35 -2.10 3.57
C PHE A 90 18.39 -2.89 4.88
N TYR A 91 19.56 -3.39 5.20
CA TYR A 91 19.95 -3.95 6.47
C TYR A 91 20.98 -3.00 7.12
N ILE A 92 21.11 -3.05 8.45
CA ILE A 92 22.22 -2.46 9.20
C ILE A 92 23.06 -3.57 9.81
N PHE A 93 24.37 -3.33 10.01
CA PHE A 93 25.25 -4.29 10.66
C PHE A 93 25.95 -3.65 11.85
N PHE A 94 25.40 -3.94 13.04
CA PHE A 94 25.49 -3.07 14.20
C PHE A 94 24.92 -1.67 13.91
N GLY A 95 24.61 -0.90 14.94
CA GLY A 95 24.02 0.42 14.77
C GLY A 95 23.01 0.81 15.81
N ARG A 96 22.29 1.88 15.51
CA ARG A 96 21.29 2.47 16.39
C ARG A 96 19.99 2.69 15.64
N VAL A 97 18.88 2.26 16.25
CA VAL A 97 17.52 2.46 15.74
C VAL A 97 16.72 3.19 16.80
N GLU A 98 16.36 4.43 16.54
CA GLU A 98 15.65 5.34 17.46
C GLU A 98 14.29 5.70 16.86
N VAL A 99 13.20 5.34 17.55
CA VAL A 99 11.85 5.46 16.99
C VAL A 99 10.88 6.17 17.94
N TRP A 100 10.17 7.17 17.41
CA TRP A 100 9.26 8.03 18.17
C TRP A 100 7.80 7.60 17.97
N TRP A 101 7.24 6.92 18.97
CA TRP A 101 6.03 6.10 18.85
C TRP A 101 4.93 6.44 19.84
N LYS A 102 3.70 6.40 19.36
CA LYS A 102 2.45 6.39 20.15
C LYS A 102 1.70 5.11 19.82
N VAL A 103 1.53 4.24 20.81
CA VAL A 103 1.10 2.83 20.66
C VAL A 103 -0.41 2.74 20.42
N ALA A 104 -0.83 1.70 19.69
CA ALA A 104 -2.24 1.42 19.53
C ALA A 104 -2.88 0.88 20.83
N PRO A 105 -3.99 1.46 21.32
CA PRO A 105 -4.78 0.85 22.38
C PRO A 105 -5.50 -0.40 21.88
N GLY A 106 -5.87 -1.30 22.81
CA GLY A 106 -6.75 -2.44 22.55
C GLY A 106 -6.23 -3.75 23.10
N GLN A 107 -7.09 -4.50 23.80
CA GLN A 107 -6.80 -5.87 24.21
C GLN A 107 -6.50 -6.74 22.97
N GLY A 108 -5.45 -7.56 23.03
CA GLY A 108 -5.02 -8.39 21.91
C GLY A 108 -4.34 -7.63 20.75
N VAL A 109 -4.21 -6.31 20.82
CA VAL A 109 -3.54 -5.47 19.81
C VAL A 109 -2.08 -5.28 20.19
N ILE A 110 -1.18 -5.57 19.25
CA ILE A 110 0.26 -5.50 19.42
C ILE A 110 0.83 -4.46 18.44
N SER A 111 1.71 -3.58 18.94
CA SER A 111 2.58 -2.73 18.12
C SER A 111 4.02 -3.21 18.26
N SER A 112 4.79 -3.30 17.17
CA SER A 112 6.06 -4.05 17.14
C SER A 112 7.17 -3.34 16.39
N LEU A 113 8.35 -3.19 17.02
CA LEU A 113 9.63 -2.95 16.34
C LEU A 113 10.32 -4.29 16.24
N MET A 114 10.77 -4.67 15.06
CA MET A 114 11.57 -5.88 14.89
C MET A 114 12.74 -5.61 13.94
N LEU A 115 13.94 -5.74 14.48
CA LEU A 115 15.17 -5.93 13.70
C LEU A 115 15.28 -7.45 13.49
N LEU A 116 15.46 -7.90 12.24
CA LEU A 116 15.53 -9.31 11.89
C LEU A 116 16.55 -9.55 10.78
N SER A 117 17.45 -10.51 10.96
CA SER A 117 18.41 -10.94 9.95
C SER A 117 17.85 -12.03 9.03
N ASP A 118 18.58 -12.34 7.96
CA ASP A 118 18.27 -13.50 7.12
C ASP A 118 18.69 -14.85 7.74
N ASP A 119 19.51 -14.88 8.81
CA ASP A 119 19.72 -16.08 9.66
C ASP A 119 18.79 -16.22 10.86
N LEU A 120 17.89 -15.25 11.07
CA LEU A 120 16.91 -15.16 12.16
C LEU A 120 17.50 -14.82 13.54
N ASP A 121 18.59 -14.05 13.57
CA ASP A 121 18.89 -13.15 14.68
C ASP A 121 17.83 -12.04 14.72
N GLU A 122 17.34 -11.72 15.93
CA GLU A 122 16.17 -10.86 16.13
C GLU A 122 16.34 -9.98 17.37
N VAL A 123 15.89 -8.73 17.28
CA VAL A 123 15.76 -7.78 18.40
C VAL A 123 14.45 -7.04 18.26
N ASP A 124 13.67 -6.98 19.33
CA ASP A 124 12.35 -6.38 19.31
C ASP A 124 12.06 -5.38 20.44
N TRP A 125 11.02 -4.59 20.18
CA TRP A 125 10.12 -4.03 21.20
C TRP A 125 8.71 -4.46 20.87
N GLU A 126 8.00 -5.01 21.85
CA GLU A 126 6.60 -5.42 21.71
C GLU A 126 5.71 -4.67 22.71
N PHE A 127 4.62 -4.08 22.21
CA PHE A 127 3.73 -3.24 23.01
C PHE A 127 2.30 -3.79 23.03
N LEU A 128 1.84 -4.16 24.21
CA LEU A 128 0.51 -4.74 24.43
C LEU A 128 -0.51 -3.61 24.68
N GLY A 129 -1.34 -3.32 23.69
CA GLY A 129 -2.34 -2.23 23.73
C GLY A 129 -3.43 -2.39 24.81
N GLY A 130 -3.54 -3.59 25.42
CA GLY A 130 -4.44 -3.87 26.52
C GLY A 130 -3.90 -3.46 27.91
N ASP A 131 -2.58 -3.38 28.06
CA ASP A 131 -1.93 -2.88 29.28
C ASP A 131 -1.67 -1.37 29.19
N GLY A 132 -1.02 -0.93 28.10
CA GLY A 132 -0.81 0.49 27.82
C GLY A 132 0.14 1.22 28.77
N LYS A 133 0.89 0.51 29.62
CA LYS A 133 1.80 1.07 30.62
C LYS A 133 3.22 0.57 30.48
N HIS A 134 3.38 -0.67 30.02
CA HIS A 134 4.67 -1.31 29.87
C HIS A 134 5.00 -1.56 28.40
N VAL A 135 6.27 -1.88 28.17
CA VAL A 135 6.79 -2.40 26.92
C VAL A 135 7.63 -3.64 27.20
N GLU A 136 7.50 -4.65 26.35
CA GLU A 136 8.37 -5.82 26.35
C GLU A 136 9.58 -5.61 25.44
N THR A 137 10.73 -6.12 25.89
CA THR A 137 11.95 -6.25 25.10
C THR A 137 12.30 -7.71 24.99
N ASN A 138 12.69 -8.16 23.80
CA ASN A 138 13.17 -9.51 23.62
C ASN A 138 14.24 -9.59 22.52
N TYR A 139 14.90 -10.74 22.44
CA TYR A 139 15.92 -11.03 21.46
C TYR A 139 15.98 -12.54 21.19
N PHE A 140 16.35 -12.91 19.97
CA PHE A 140 16.61 -14.29 19.61
C PHE A 140 17.88 -14.40 18.77
N GLY A 141 18.57 -15.53 18.87
CA GLY A 141 19.70 -15.84 18.00
C GLY A 141 19.37 -17.03 17.10
N LYS A 142 19.61 -16.88 15.80
CA LYS A 142 19.54 -17.95 14.79
C LYS A 142 18.20 -18.70 14.77
N GLY A 143 17.10 -17.99 15.02
CA GLY A 143 15.74 -18.52 15.11
C GLY A 143 15.48 -19.41 16.33
N VAL A 144 16.41 -19.48 17.29
CA VAL A 144 16.26 -20.27 18.51
C VAL A 144 15.57 -19.43 19.58
N GLY A 145 14.24 -19.54 19.59
CA GLY A 145 13.39 -18.82 20.53
C GLY A 145 13.58 -19.24 22.00
N ASN A 146 13.79 -18.28 22.90
CA ASN A 146 13.59 -18.47 24.34
C ASN A 146 12.81 -17.30 24.97
N TYR A 147 11.49 -17.48 25.06
CA TYR A 147 10.55 -16.49 25.59
C TYR A 147 10.78 -16.14 27.08
N THR A 148 11.63 -16.88 27.82
CA THR A 148 12.00 -16.48 29.21
C THR A 148 13.04 -15.36 29.25
N TRP A 149 13.54 -14.90 28.11
CA TRP A 149 14.45 -13.73 28.02
C TRP A 149 13.73 -12.42 27.76
N MET A 150 12.41 -12.45 27.56
CA MET A 150 11.59 -11.25 27.55
C MET A 150 11.75 -10.49 28.87
N ARG A 151 11.85 -9.16 28.81
CA ARG A 151 11.78 -8.28 29.99
C ARG A 151 10.82 -7.12 29.72
N GLU A 152 9.93 -6.91 30.67
CA GLU A 152 8.93 -5.84 30.70
C GLU A 152 9.47 -4.60 31.44
N TYR A 153 9.14 -3.40 30.95
CA TYR A 153 9.55 -2.11 31.53
C TYR A 153 8.38 -1.12 31.56
N GLU A 154 8.15 -0.46 32.71
CA GLU A 154 7.13 0.58 32.87
C GLU A 154 7.55 1.89 32.18
N VAL A 155 6.62 2.49 31.43
CA VAL A 155 6.80 3.76 30.70
C VAL A 155 6.10 4.90 31.44
N GLN A 156 6.84 5.97 31.75
CA GLN A 156 6.31 7.10 32.51
C GLN A 156 5.28 7.88 31.68
N GLY A 157 4.00 7.80 32.06
CA GLY A 157 2.88 8.38 31.31
C GLY A 157 2.07 7.35 30.51
N GLY A 158 2.53 6.10 30.44
CA GLY A 158 1.95 5.05 29.61
C GLY A 158 2.44 5.11 28.16
N THR A 159 1.96 4.20 27.31
CA THR A 159 2.45 4.04 25.94
C THR A 159 1.46 4.54 24.86
N ILE A 160 0.21 4.80 25.26
CA ILE A 160 -0.93 5.06 24.36
C ILE A 160 -1.15 6.56 24.07
N ASP A 161 -0.97 7.43 25.06
CA ASP A 161 -1.50 8.80 25.00
C ASP A 161 -0.55 9.81 24.32
N ASP A 162 0.78 9.60 24.36
CA ASP A 162 1.79 10.50 23.79
C ASP A 162 2.93 9.73 23.08
N TYR A 163 3.82 10.45 22.41
CA TYR A 163 4.99 9.89 21.74
C TYR A 163 6.17 9.73 22.69
N HIS A 164 6.61 8.49 22.86
CA HIS A 164 7.84 8.13 23.55
C HIS A 164 8.94 7.73 22.57
N ASN A 165 10.19 7.89 22.99
CA ASN A 165 11.36 7.52 22.22
C ASN A 165 11.89 6.15 22.65
N TYR A 166 11.82 5.17 21.75
CA TYR A 166 12.36 3.83 21.97
C TYR A 166 13.62 3.65 21.12
N THR A 167 14.75 3.43 21.78
CA THR A 167 16.04 3.25 21.10
C THR A 167 16.59 1.85 21.34
N ILE A 168 17.03 1.19 20.28
CA ILE A 168 17.98 0.09 20.31
C ILE A 168 19.36 0.66 19.93
N ASP A 169 20.38 0.38 20.73
CA ASP A 169 21.79 0.59 20.41
C ASP A 169 22.49 -0.77 20.44
N TRP A 170 23.04 -1.19 19.31
CA TRP A 170 23.47 -2.57 19.06
C TRP A 170 24.91 -2.57 18.56
N THR A 171 25.81 -3.11 19.36
CA THR A 171 27.22 -3.32 19.01
C THR A 171 27.58 -4.80 19.06
N LYS A 172 28.79 -5.14 18.63
CA LYS A 172 29.30 -6.51 18.76
C LYS A 172 29.57 -6.93 20.21
N GLU A 173 29.65 -5.97 21.14
CA GLU A 173 29.91 -6.19 22.56
C GLU A 173 28.62 -6.27 23.40
N ALA A 174 27.60 -5.49 23.04
CA ALA A 174 26.38 -5.34 23.84
C ALA A 174 25.18 -4.92 22.99
N LEU A 175 23.99 -5.17 23.54
CA LEU A 175 22.71 -4.72 23.01
C LEU A 175 21.96 -3.96 24.11
N ASP A 176 21.68 -2.69 23.86
CA ASP A 176 21.15 -1.74 24.83
C ASP A 176 19.81 -1.15 24.38
N TRP A 177 18.81 -1.20 25.27
CA TRP A 177 17.49 -0.62 25.04
C TRP A 177 17.29 0.62 25.91
N HIS A 178 16.71 1.67 25.32
CA HIS A 178 16.44 2.94 26.00
C HIS A 178 14.99 3.40 25.78
N ILE A 179 14.41 4.01 26.82
CA ILE A 179 13.10 4.67 26.79
C ILE A 179 13.31 6.14 27.19
N ASP A 180 12.94 7.08 26.32
CA ASP A 180 13.16 8.53 26.48
C ASP A 180 14.61 8.90 26.84
N GLY A 181 15.56 8.16 26.26
CA GLY A 181 17.00 8.29 26.52
C GLY A 181 17.48 7.68 27.84
N GLN A 182 16.61 7.12 28.67
CA GLN A 182 16.98 6.35 29.85
C GLN A 182 17.30 4.91 29.45
N HIS A 183 18.49 4.42 29.79
CA HIS A 183 18.90 3.03 29.57
C HIS A 183 18.11 2.09 30.51
N VAL A 184 17.33 1.16 29.93
CA VAL A 184 16.47 0.23 30.69
C VAL A 184 16.96 -1.22 30.66
N ARG A 185 17.65 -1.63 29.60
CA ARG A 185 18.18 -2.99 29.45
C ARG A 185 19.56 -2.98 28.83
N HIS A 186 20.49 -3.69 29.47
CA HIS A 186 21.77 -4.10 28.91
C HIS A 186 21.72 -5.62 28.69
N LEU A 187 22.27 -6.08 27.56
CA LEU A 187 22.54 -7.49 27.26
C LEU A 187 23.97 -7.63 26.76
N THR A 188 24.78 -8.40 27.47
CA THR A 188 26.14 -8.78 27.05
C THR A 188 26.13 -10.08 26.22
N ILE A 189 27.20 -10.29 25.44
CA ILE A 189 27.47 -11.57 24.75
C ILE A 189 27.43 -12.76 25.74
N ASP A 190 27.99 -12.59 26.93
CA ASP A 190 28.10 -13.63 27.96
C ASP A 190 26.73 -14.05 28.49
N GLU A 191 25.83 -13.09 28.72
CA GLU A 191 24.42 -13.36 29.10
C GLU A 191 23.64 -14.04 27.96
N ALA A 192 23.96 -13.71 26.70
CA ALA A 192 23.39 -14.29 25.49
C ALA A 192 24.11 -15.59 25.05
N ASN A 193 24.47 -16.44 26.01
CA ASN A 193 25.09 -17.76 25.81
C ASN A 193 26.39 -17.72 24.98
N ASN A 194 27.30 -16.80 25.33
CA ASN A 194 28.64 -16.67 24.75
C ASN A 194 28.65 -16.68 23.21
N THR A 195 27.83 -15.82 22.60
CA THR A 195 27.56 -15.59 21.15
C THR A 195 26.37 -16.30 20.53
N TRP A 196 26.09 -17.59 20.75
CA TRP A 196 25.12 -18.30 19.86
C TRP A 196 23.70 -17.72 19.90
N SER A 197 23.32 -17.10 21.02
CA SER A 197 22.03 -16.44 21.19
C SER A 197 22.11 -14.92 21.10
N PHE A 198 23.29 -14.34 20.88
CA PHE A 198 23.47 -12.88 20.73
C PHE A 198 23.23 -12.48 19.26
N PRO A 199 22.31 -11.54 18.97
CA PRO A 199 22.10 -11.00 17.63
C PRO A 199 23.37 -10.34 17.10
N GLN A 200 23.90 -10.85 16.00
CA GLN A 200 25.25 -10.50 15.52
C GLN A 200 25.41 -10.56 14.00
N SER A 201 24.32 -10.71 13.25
CA SER A 201 24.29 -10.71 11.80
C SER A 201 23.44 -9.53 11.27
N PRO A 202 23.64 -9.05 10.03
CA PRO A 202 22.95 -7.87 9.51
C PRO A 202 21.42 -7.99 9.63
N MET A 203 20.76 -6.95 10.14
CA MET A 203 19.31 -6.95 10.39
C MET A 203 18.59 -5.86 9.59
N ARG A 204 17.44 -6.20 8.99
CA ARG A 204 16.48 -5.24 8.43
C ARG A 204 15.45 -4.85 9.49
N ILE A 205 14.89 -3.67 9.36
CA ILE A 205 13.96 -3.08 10.32
C ILE A 205 12.53 -3.24 9.81
N SER A 206 11.62 -3.74 10.65
CA SER A 206 10.18 -3.75 10.40
C SER A 206 9.44 -2.97 11.49
N LEU A 207 8.51 -2.09 11.09
CA LEU A 207 7.60 -1.36 11.99
C LEU A 207 6.17 -1.79 11.62
N GLY A 208 5.37 -2.24 12.58
CA GLY A 208 4.01 -2.68 12.28
C GLY A 208 3.10 -2.86 13.49
N ILE A 209 1.84 -3.14 13.19
CA ILE A 209 0.77 -3.43 14.15
C ILE A 209 0.08 -4.74 13.73
N TRP A 210 -0.32 -5.57 14.70
CA TRP A 210 -1.01 -6.84 14.45
C TRP A 210 -1.89 -7.24 15.63
N ALA A 211 -2.74 -8.26 15.43
CA ALA A 211 -3.63 -8.77 16.46
C ALA A 211 -3.10 -10.10 17.01
N GLY A 212 -2.28 -10.06 18.06
CA GLY A 212 -1.85 -11.25 18.79
C GLY A 212 -3.02 -11.99 19.46
N GLY A 213 -4.07 -11.25 19.81
CA GLY A 213 -5.35 -11.77 20.29
C GLY A 213 -6.33 -12.22 19.20
N ASP A 214 -5.95 -12.30 17.93
CA ASP A 214 -6.83 -12.83 16.88
C ASP A 214 -7.25 -14.28 17.24
N PRO A 215 -8.55 -14.65 17.23
CA PRO A 215 -9.01 -15.99 17.58
C PRO A 215 -8.44 -17.14 16.73
N THR A 216 -7.76 -16.83 15.62
CA THR A 216 -7.03 -17.80 14.79
C THR A 216 -5.59 -18.09 15.27
N MET A 217 -5.06 -17.30 16.21
CA MET A 217 -3.70 -17.43 16.74
C MET A 217 -3.58 -18.58 17.75
N PRO A 218 -2.35 -19.09 18.01
CA PRO A 218 -2.11 -20.05 19.08
C PRO A 218 -2.56 -19.49 20.44
N LYS A 219 -3.15 -20.34 21.28
CA LYS A 219 -3.68 -19.92 22.59
C LYS A 219 -2.68 -19.18 23.46
N GLY A 220 -1.40 -19.59 23.45
CA GLY A 220 -0.35 -18.91 24.20
C GLY A 220 -0.04 -17.50 23.69
N THR A 221 -0.20 -17.25 22.39
CA THR A 221 -0.06 -15.91 21.79
C THR A 221 -1.25 -15.02 22.16
N ILE A 222 -2.47 -15.58 22.16
CA ILE A 222 -3.67 -14.85 22.62
C ILE A 222 -3.57 -14.52 24.12
N GLU A 223 -3.11 -15.47 24.95
CA GLU A 223 -2.90 -15.26 26.39
C GLU A 223 -1.82 -14.21 26.67
N TRP A 224 -0.68 -14.29 25.98
CA TRP A 224 0.39 -13.29 26.03
C TRP A 224 -0.11 -11.89 25.62
N ALA A 225 -0.86 -11.78 24.53
CA ALA A 225 -1.42 -10.51 24.05
C ALA A 225 -2.53 -9.91 24.96
N GLY A 226 -2.78 -10.51 26.13
CA GLY A 226 -3.77 -10.07 27.12
C GLY A 226 -5.20 -10.55 26.85
N GLY A 227 -5.42 -11.44 25.89
CA GLY A 227 -6.72 -12.01 25.52
C GLY A 227 -7.17 -11.69 24.10
N GLU A 228 -8.40 -12.10 23.76
CA GLU A 228 -8.93 -11.97 22.39
C GLU A 228 -9.16 -10.52 21.95
N THR A 229 -8.83 -10.22 20.69
CA THR A 229 -8.98 -8.89 20.09
C THR A 229 -10.43 -8.58 19.77
N ASP A 230 -10.97 -7.50 20.34
CA ASP A 230 -12.33 -7.05 20.10
C ASP A 230 -12.45 -6.18 18.84
N TYR A 231 -12.61 -6.83 17.68
CA TYR A 231 -12.78 -6.13 16.40
C TYR A 231 -14.04 -5.27 16.29
N THR A 232 -14.94 -5.25 17.29
CA THR A 232 -16.10 -4.34 17.29
C THR A 232 -15.73 -2.92 17.75
N LYS A 233 -14.53 -2.74 18.32
CA LYS A 233 -13.97 -1.46 18.79
C LYS A 233 -12.91 -0.87 17.86
N THR A 234 -12.74 -1.41 16.66
CA THR A 234 -11.84 -0.83 15.64
C THR A 234 -12.34 0.55 15.19
N PRO A 235 -11.47 1.44 14.67
CA PRO A 235 -10.05 1.24 14.36
C PRO A 235 -9.13 1.27 15.59
N TYR A 236 -8.13 0.38 15.59
CA TYR A 236 -6.96 0.48 16.47
C TYR A 236 -5.78 1.01 15.64
N THR A 237 -5.15 2.11 16.05
CA THR A 237 -4.10 2.78 15.27
C THR A 237 -2.85 3.06 16.10
N MET A 238 -1.71 2.59 15.61
CA MET A 238 -0.36 2.93 16.06
C MET A 238 0.18 4.06 15.20
N TYR A 239 0.96 4.96 15.80
CA TYR A 239 1.55 6.11 15.12
C TYR A 239 3.07 6.14 15.28
N VAL A 240 3.78 6.37 14.17
CA VAL A 240 5.23 6.51 14.15
C VAL A 240 5.59 7.86 13.55
N LYS A 241 6.10 8.77 14.38
CA LYS A 241 6.46 10.13 13.96
C LYS A 241 7.75 10.17 13.15
N SER A 242 8.77 9.47 13.63
CA SER A 242 10.07 9.38 12.98
C SER A 242 10.83 8.12 13.39
N CYS A 243 11.73 7.66 12.51
CA CYS A 243 12.72 6.62 12.77
C CYS A 243 14.09 7.14 12.36
N ARG A 244 15.02 7.29 13.30
CA ARG A 244 16.42 7.50 12.99
C ARG A 244 17.14 6.17 12.99
N VAL A 245 17.85 5.92 11.90
CA VAL A 245 18.71 4.75 11.73
C VAL A 245 20.13 5.24 11.55
N THR A 246 21.05 4.71 12.34
CA THR A 246 22.49 4.85 12.17
C THR A 246 23.06 3.47 11.93
N ASP A 247 23.62 3.23 10.75
CA ASP A 247 24.39 2.02 10.46
C ASP A 247 25.83 2.19 10.95
N TYR A 248 26.40 1.16 11.56
CA TYR A 248 27.83 1.15 11.94
C TYR A 248 28.71 0.48 10.87
N GLY A 249 28.12 -0.29 9.96
CA GLY A 249 28.78 -0.69 8.72
C GLY A 249 28.92 0.47 7.73
N ARG A 250 29.91 0.35 6.84
CA ARG A 250 30.30 1.35 5.83
C ARG A 250 30.41 0.75 4.43
N GLY A 251 29.89 -0.46 4.24
CA GLY A 251 29.73 -1.15 2.96
C GLY A 251 28.49 -0.73 2.16
N THR A 252 28.43 -1.24 0.94
CA THR A 252 27.26 -1.15 0.04
C THR A 252 26.31 -2.35 0.20
N ALA A 253 26.83 -3.48 0.66
CA ALA A 253 26.09 -4.69 1.02
C ALA A 253 26.86 -5.51 2.07
N TYR A 254 26.17 -6.43 2.74
CA TYR A 254 26.75 -7.41 3.65
C TYR A 254 26.65 -8.80 3.09
N LYS A 255 27.73 -9.58 3.19
CA LYS A 255 27.79 -10.92 2.62
C LYS A 255 28.26 -11.92 3.66
N TYR A 256 27.45 -12.94 3.92
CA TYR A 256 27.86 -14.12 4.69
C TYR A 256 28.91 -14.89 3.88
N THR A 257 30.13 -14.99 4.41
CA THR A 257 31.25 -15.67 3.75
C THR A 257 31.26 -17.18 4.02
N ASP A 258 30.62 -17.61 5.10
CA ASP A 258 30.37 -19.01 5.45
C ASP A 258 28.98 -19.20 6.10
N MET A 259 28.72 -20.40 6.62
CA MET A 259 27.44 -20.81 7.22
C MET A 259 27.41 -20.74 8.76
N SER A 260 28.37 -20.05 9.39
CA SER A 260 28.48 -19.98 10.85
C SER A 260 27.46 -19.02 11.48
N GLY A 261 27.06 -17.98 10.74
CA GLY A 261 26.26 -16.87 11.27
C GLY A 261 27.00 -16.04 12.33
N THR A 262 28.33 -16.13 12.43
CA THR A 262 29.06 -15.26 13.36
C THR A 262 29.30 -13.90 12.72
N TRP A 263 29.44 -12.85 13.53
CA TRP A 263 29.71 -11.50 13.00
C TRP A 263 31.04 -11.45 12.23
N GLU A 264 32.02 -12.28 12.57
CA GLU A 264 33.29 -12.40 11.82
C GLU A 264 33.12 -12.98 10.41
N SER A 265 32.02 -13.69 10.14
CA SER A 265 31.70 -14.23 8.81
C SER A 265 31.14 -13.18 7.84
N ILE A 266 30.85 -11.97 8.30
CA ILE A 266 30.20 -10.92 7.51
C ILE A 266 31.25 -10.06 6.78
N GLU A 267 31.25 -10.14 5.45
CA GLU A 267 32.05 -9.28 4.56
C GLU A 267 31.26 -8.03 4.19
N GLU A 268 31.81 -6.85 4.49
CA GLU A 268 31.31 -5.57 3.99
C GLU A 268 31.78 -5.33 2.54
N VAL A 269 30.82 -5.39 1.60
CA VAL A 269 31.07 -5.29 0.16
C VAL A 269 31.28 -3.83 -0.25
N GLU A 270 32.42 -3.54 -0.88
CA GLU A 270 32.81 -2.19 -1.34
C GLU A 270 32.76 -1.11 -0.24
N SER A 271 33.46 -1.35 0.89
CA SER A 271 33.55 -0.41 2.00
C SER A 271 34.03 1.00 1.62
N GLU A 272 33.53 2.01 2.35
CA GLU A 272 33.71 3.44 2.12
C GLU A 272 33.08 3.98 0.81
N LYS A 273 32.17 3.22 0.18
CA LYS A 273 31.25 3.75 -0.83
C LYS A 273 29.84 3.91 -0.23
N ASN A 274 29.09 4.88 -0.75
CA ASN A 274 27.68 5.02 -0.41
C ASN A 274 26.87 3.82 -0.93
N SER A 275 26.01 3.26 -0.08
CA SER A 275 25.02 2.27 -0.49
C SER A 275 23.92 2.92 -1.36
N THR A 276 23.16 2.10 -2.08
CA THR A 276 21.97 2.57 -2.82
C THR A 276 20.95 3.27 -1.90
N ALA A 277 20.82 2.83 -0.65
CA ALA A 277 19.93 3.46 0.31
C ALA A 277 20.48 4.81 0.79
N ALA A 278 21.79 4.91 1.07
CA ALA A 278 22.46 6.16 1.44
C ALA A 278 22.35 7.22 0.33
N GLU A 279 22.63 6.84 -0.92
CA GLU A 279 22.47 7.73 -2.07
C GLU A 279 21.03 8.22 -2.23
N ALA A 280 20.04 7.36 -1.98
CA ALA A 280 18.63 7.72 -2.12
C ALA A 280 18.12 8.64 -1.00
N VAL A 281 18.52 8.43 0.27
CA VAL A 281 18.04 9.27 1.40
C VAL A 281 18.73 10.62 1.46
N HIS A 282 19.98 10.71 1.02
CA HIS A 282 20.74 11.98 0.92
C HIS A 282 20.66 12.63 -0.46
N ALA A 283 19.81 12.13 -1.36
CA ALA A 283 19.56 12.75 -2.65
C ALA A 283 18.92 14.14 -2.46
N GLU A 284 19.50 15.16 -3.09
CA GLU A 284 18.89 16.50 -3.16
C GLU A 284 17.48 16.40 -3.76
N PRO A 285 16.45 16.99 -3.10
CA PRO A 285 15.07 16.88 -3.57
C PRO A 285 14.92 17.50 -4.96
N GLU A 286 14.14 16.84 -5.82
CA GLU A 286 13.85 17.37 -7.15
C GLU A 286 13.18 18.75 -7.05
N LYS A 287 13.88 19.78 -7.55
CA LYS A 287 13.38 21.15 -7.61
C LYS A 287 11.96 21.19 -8.19
N SER A 288 11.08 21.96 -7.56
CA SER A 288 9.71 22.15 -8.02
C SER A 288 9.66 22.73 -9.43
N VAL A 289 8.53 22.58 -10.13
CA VAL A 289 8.34 23.21 -11.45
C VAL A 289 8.55 24.73 -11.40
N SER A 290 8.17 25.37 -10.29
CA SER A 290 8.44 26.78 -9.99
C SER A 290 9.92 27.11 -9.85
N GLU A 291 10.71 26.30 -9.13
CA GLU A 291 12.14 26.52 -8.96
C GLU A 291 12.91 26.24 -10.26
N LYS A 292 12.60 25.12 -10.94
CA LYS A 292 13.10 24.80 -12.29
C LYS A 292 12.81 25.95 -13.25
N PHE A 293 11.61 26.54 -13.21
CA PHE A 293 11.27 27.72 -14.01
C PHE A 293 12.03 28.98 -13.58
N ASN A 294 12.20 29.22 -12.28
CA ASN A 294 12.92 30.38 -11.74
C ASN A 294 14.42 30.35 -12.05
N GLU A 295 15.02 29.17 -12.22
CA GLU A 295 16.42 29.02 -12.62
C GLU A 295 16.65 29.17 -14.14
N LEU A 296 15.59 29.13 -14.96
CA LEU A 296 15.74 29.30 -16.41
C LEU A 296 16.37 30.67 -16.77
N PRO A 297 17.29 30.71 -17.76
CA PRO A 297 17.78 31.96 -18.33
C PRO A 297 16.63 32.83 -18.86
N SER A 298 16.82 34.16 -18.84
CA SER A 298 15.77 35.13 -19.24
C SER A 298 15.20 34.86 -20.63
N GLY A 299 16.03 34.40 -21.58
CA GLY A 299 15.57 34.01 -22.92
C GLY A 299 14.65 32.77 -22.93
N ALA A 300 14.93 31.77 -22.09
CA ALA A 300 14.10 30.58 -21.96
C ALA A 300 12.76 30.89 -21.28
N LYS A 301 12.74 31.73 -20.24
CA LYS A 301 11.50 32.25 -19.63
C LYS A 301 10.63 32.98 -20.65
N SER A 302 11.23 33.88 -21.45
CA SER A 302 10.55 34.60 -22.52
C SER A 302 9.95 33.66 -23.58
N ALA A 303 10.67 32.58 -23.95
CA ALA A 303 10.16 31.58 -24.89
C ALA A 303 8.95 30.81 -24.31
N VAL A 304 9.00 30.40 -23.04
CA VAL A 304 7.86 29.76 -22.37
C VAL A 304 6.64 30.68 -22.36
N PHE A 305 6.80 31.94 -21.92
CA PHE A 305 5.69 32.92 -21.93
C PHE A 305 5.10 33.14 -23.34
N ALA A 306 5.95 33.24 -24.37
CA ALA A 306 5.50 33.41 -25.75
C ALA A 306 4.69 32.20 -26.25
N CYS A 307 5.15 30.97 -25.96
CA CYS A 307 4.44 29.74 -26.30
C CYS A 307 3.09 29.63 -25.54
N SER A 308 3.07 29.92 -24.24
CA SER A 308 1.84 29.92 -23.44
C SER A 308 0.82 30.96 -23.92
N ALA A 309 1.29 32.17 -24.27
CA ALA A 309 0.43 33.22 -24.83
C ALA A 309 -0.15 32.81 -26.20
N ALA A 310 0.67 32.24 -27.08
CA ALA A 310 0.22 31.75 -28.39
C ALA A 310 -0.82 30.63 -28.25
N ALA A 311 -0.63 29.69 -27.31
CA ALA A 311 -1.58 28.63 -27.01
C ALA A 311 -2.92 29.20 -26.47
N ALA A 312 -2.87 30.15 -25.54
CA ALA A 312 -4.06 30.80 -24.99
C ALA A 312 -4.86 31.57 -26.07
N VAL A 313 -4.17 32.30 -26.95
CA VAL A 313 -4.78 32.99 -28.10
C VAL A 313 -5.39 31.97 -29.08
N GLY A 314 -4.69 30.86 -29.37
CA GLY A 314 -5.21 29.79 -30.22
C GLY A 314 -6.50 29.17 -29.67
N LEU A 315 -6.55 28.88 -28.37
CA LEU A 315 -7.74 28.38 -27.69
C LEU A 315 -8.89 29.40 -27.71
N ALA A 316 -8.61 30.68 -27.46
CA ALA A 316 -9.62 31.74 -27.52
C ALA A 316 -10.20 31.93 -28.92
N VAL A 317 -9.37 31.87 -29.97
CA VAL A 317 -9.82 31.93 -31.38
C VAL A 317 -10.65 30.69 -31.74
N ALA A 318 -10.24 29.49 -31.33
CA ALA A 318 -10.99 28.26 -31.55
C ALA A 318 -12.36 28.30 -30.86
N ALA A 319 -12.42 28.74 -29.60
CA ALA A 319 -13.66 28.92 -28.84
C ALA A 319 -14.57 29.98 -29.50
N GLY A 320 -14.02 31.13 -29.91
CA GLY A 320 -14.77 32.16 -30.63
C GLY A 320 -15.35 31.67 -31.94
N PHE A 321 -14.56 30.93 -32.74
CA PHE A 321 -15.02 30.30 -33.98
C PHE A 321 -16.12 29.26 -33.74
N TYR A 322 -15.97 28.43 -32.71
CA TYR A 322 -17.00 27.47 -32.29
C TYR A 322 -18.31 28.17 -31.92
N CYS A 323 -18.27 29.18 -31.05
CA CYS A 323 -19.45 29.97 -30.64
C CYS A 323 -20.14 30.65 -31.83
N LEU A 324 -19.37 31.23 -32.76
CA LEU A 324 -19.93 31.84 -33.98
C LEU A 324 -20.59 30.81 -34.91
N ARG A 325 -20.00 29.62 -35.02
CA ARG A 325 -20.54 28.52 -35.84
C ARG A 325 -21.80 27.92 -35.22
N GLN A 326 -21.82 27.70 -33.90
CA GLN A 326 -22.98 27.21 -33.15
C GLN A 326 -24.14 28.21 -33.20
N ARG A 327 -23.87 29.51 -33.01
CA ARG A 327 -24.87 30.58 -33.16
C ARG A 327 -25.48 30.63 -34.57
N LYS A 328 -24.69 30.39 -35.62
CA LYS A 328 -25.21 30.28 -37.01
C LYS A 328 -26.04 29.00 -37.24
N SER A 329 -25.77 27.90 -36.53
CA SER A 329 -26.62 26.70 -36.59
C SER A 329 -27.98 26.97 -35.95
N GLY A 330 -27.98 27.46 -34.70
CA GLY A 330 -29.22 27.79 -33.99
C GLY A 330 -30.07 28.86 -34.69
N GLN A 331 -29.44 29.83 -35.39
CA GLN A 331 -30.18 30.77 -36.24
C GLN A 331 -30.86 30.12 -37.46
N ARG A 332 -30.26 29.06 -38.03
CA ARG A 332 -30.87 28.30 -39.14
C ARG A 332 -31.99 27.39 -38.65
N GLU A 333 -31.76 26.70 -37.53
CA GLU A 333 -32.77 25.87 -36.86
C GLU A 333 -34.01 26.71 -36.52
N ALA A 334 -33.83 27.86 -35.86
CA ALA A 334 -34.94 28.78 -35.56
C ALA A 334 -35.65 29.35 -36.81
N GLN A 335 -34.94 29.55 -37.92
CA GLN A 335 -35.57 29.95 -39.19
C GLN A 335 -36.39 28.82 -39.82
N MET A 336 -35.94 27.56 -39.72
CA MET A 336 -36.69 26.40 -40.19
C MET A 336 -37.93 26.13 -39.32
N ASP A 337 -37.82 26.27 -38.00
CA ASP A 337 -38.97 26.13 -37.10
C ASP A 337 -40.02 27.23 -37.31
N LEU A 338 -39.61 28.49 -37.56
CA LEU A 338 -40.53 29.56 -37.94
C LEU A 338 -41.22 29.31 -39.29
N ALA A 339 -40.48 28.78 -40.28
CA ALA A 339 -41.05 28.41 -41.57
C ALA A 339 -42.06 27.26 -41.42
N ARG A 340 -41.73 26.21 -40.65
CA ARG A 340 -42.64 25.10 -40.37
C ARG A 340 -43.91 25.58 -39.64
N ALA A 341 -43.77 26.44 -38.64
CA ALA A 341 -44.92 27.00 -37.93
C ALA A 341 -45.82 27.89 -38.83
N GLU A 342 -45.26 28.54 -39.85
CA GLU A 342 -46.03 29.28 -40.84
C GLU A 342 -46.71 28.35 -41.87
N GLU A 343 -46.05 27.27 -42.29
CA GLU A 343 -46.67 26.22 -43.11
C GLU A 343 -47.82 25.53 -42.36
N GLU A 344 -47.61 25.10 -41.11
CA GLU A 344 -48.63 24.54 -40.21
C GLU A 344 -49.83 25.51 -40.04
N ARG A 345 -49.57 26.82 -39.90
CA ARG A 345 -50.63 27.84 -39.81
C ARG A 345 -51.43 27.94 -41.11
N VAL A 346 -50.77 28.00 -42.26
CA VAL A 346 -51.41 28.10 -43.59
C VAL A 346 -52.17 26.82 -43.93
N GLU A 347 -51.67 25.66 -43.54
CA GLU A 347 -52.35 24.37 -43.69
C GLU A 347 -53.61 24.30 -42.81
N LEU A 348 -53.53 24.73 -41.55
CA LEU A 348 -54.68 24.82 -40.64
C LEU A 348 -55.72 25.85 -41.13
N GLU A 349 -55.30 26.95 -41.75
CA GLU A 349 -56.20 27.89 -42.44
C GLU A 349 -56.88 27.26 -43.67
N ARG A 350 -56.17 26.45 -44.46
CA ARG A 350 -56.79 25.68 -45.57
C ARG A 350 -57.81 24.66 -45.08
N TYR A 351 -57.51 23.90 -44.02
CA TYR A 351 -58.46 22.94 -43.45
C TYR A 351 -59.74 23.64 -42.96
N LYS A 352 -59.59 24.76 -42.24
CA LYS A 352 -60.73 25.62 -41.83
C LYS A 352 -61.53 26.14 -43.02
N ALA A 353 -60.87 26.64 -44.07
CA ALA A 353 -61.53 27.15 -45.28
C ALA A 353 -62.25 26.06 -46.09
N ALA A 354 -61.75 24.82 -46.04
CA ALA A 354 -62.39 23.65 -46.65
C ALA A 354 -63.53 23.05 -45.79
N GLY A 355 -63.76 23.56 -44.57
CA GLY A 355 -64.77 23.03 -43.65
C GLY A 355 -64.40 21.69 -43.01
N VAL A 356 -63.13 21.29 -43.08
CA VAL A 356 -62.63 20.02 -42.52
C VAL A 356 -62.01 20.29 -41.16
N ASN A 357 -62.45 19.56 -40.12
CA ASN A 357 -61.86 19.64 -38.79
C ASN A 357 -60.51 18.89 -38.77
N PRO A 358 -59.35 19.56 -38.55
CA PRO A 358 -58.05 18.89 -38.55
C PRO A 358 -57.90 17.86 -37.42
N ASP A 359 -58.59 18.07 -36.28
CA ASP A 359 -58.61 17.12 -35.16
C ASP A 359 -59.62 15.98 -35.35
N GLY A 360 -60.32 15.94 -36.50
CA GLY A 360 -61.39 14.98 -36.81
C GLY A 360 -60.94 13.58 -37.23
N PHE A 361 -59.64 13.29 -37.16
CA PHE A 361 -59.05 11.97 -37.45
C PHE A 361 -58.41 11.32 -36.22
N THR A 362 -59.08 11.41 -35.07
CA THR A 362 -59.03 10.35 -34.07
C THR A 362 -60.21 9.39 -34.29
N ASP A 363 -60.03 8.11 -33.95
CA ASP A 363 -61.02 7.02 -34.06
C ASP A 363 -61.37 6.46 -35.46
N VAL A 364 -60.37 6.02 -36.24
CA VAL A 364 -60.42 4.68 -36.88
C VAL A 364 -59.01 4.07 -36.96
N ALA A 365 -58.77 2.97 -36.24
CA ALA A 365 -57.62 2.10 -36.48
C ALA A 365 -57.89 1.20 -37.70
N PRO A 366 -57.02 1.15 -38.74
CA PRO A 366 -57.20 0.23 -39.86
C PRO A 366 -56.96 -1.22 -39.43
N THR A 367 -58.00 -2.05 -39.51
CA THR A 367 -57.88 -3.51 -39.35
C THR A 367 -57.11 -4.16 -40.51
N PRO A 368 -56.35 -5.24 -40.28
CA PRO A 368 -55.36 -5.74 -41.24
C PRO A 368 -55.93 -6.63 -42.35
N SER A 369 -56.61 -6.04 -43.35
CA SER A 369 -56.73 -6.64 -44.69
C SER A 369 -57.35 -5.69 -45.72
N GLU A 370 -56.59 -5.30 -46.75
CA GLU A 370 -56.94 -5.54 -48.16
C GLU A 370 -55.79 -5.12 -49.09
N LYS A 371 -55.73 -5.73 -50.28
CA LYS A 371 -54.63 -5.61 -51.27
C LYS A 371 -55.12 -4.87 -52.53
N PHE A 372 -54.15 -4.54 -53.40
CA PHE A 372 -54.28 -4.02 -54.76
C PHE A 372 -54.61 -2.52 -54.87
N GLY A 373 -53.98 -1.74 -55.76
CA GLY A 373 -52.85 -2.04 -56.66
C GLY A 373 -52.79 -1.12 -57.88
N ALA A 374 -51.59 -0.95 -58.47
CA ALA A 374 -51.26 -0.18 -59.69
C ALA A 374 -51.49 1.36 -59.59
N ALA A 375 -50.50 2.23 -59.84
CA ALA A 375 -49.67 2.46 -61.04
C ALA A 375 -50.47 3.12 -62.20
N ALA A 376 -49.93 4.06 -62.99
CA ALA A 376 -48.52 4.41 -63.20
C ALA A 376 -48.30 5.88 -63.64
N ALA A 377 -47.05 6.34 -63.50
CA ALA A 377 -46.21 7.14 -64.44
C ALA A 377 -46.90 8.11 -65.46
N SER A 378 -46.32 9.26 -65.81
CA SER A 378 -44.97 9.35 -66.41
C SER A 378 -44.50 10.81 -66.63
N ARG A 379 -43.21 11.11 -66.44
CA ARG A 379 -42.28 11.71 -67.46
C ARG A 379 -40.88 11.99 -66.85
N PRO A 380 -39.79 12.09 -67.66
CA PRO A 380 -38.56 11.35 -67.33
C PRO A 380 -37.25 12.17 -67.27
N LEU A 381 -36.17 11.42 -66.98
CA LEU A 381 -34.80 11.81 -66.60
C LEU A 381 -33.86 12.21 -67.75
N LEU A 382 -32.80 12.96 -67.39
CA LEU A 382 -31.41 12.96 -67.93
C LEU A 382 -30.56 13.68 -66.84
N ASN A 383 -29.66 13.11 -66.02
CA ASN A 383 -28.77 11.92 -65.95
C ASN A 383 -27.31 12.14 -66.38
N ASN A 384 -26.41 12.15 -65.38
CA ASN A 384 -25.03 11.60 -65.33
C ASN A 384 -24.36 12.10 -64.02
N GLY A 385 -23.67 11.32 -63.21
CA GLY A 385 -23.45 9.86 -63.15
C GLY A 385 -22.39 9.51 -62.09
N GLY A 386 -22.62 8.49 -61.25
CA GLY A 386 -21.67 8.06 -60.20
C GLY A 386 -22.37 7.28 -59.06
N SER A 387 -22.02 6.00 -58.88
CA SER A 387 -22.76 5.04 -58.03
C SER A 387 -22.15 4.83 -56.62
N PRO A 388 -22.95 4.35 -55.63
CA PRO A 388 -22.51 4.10 -54.25
C PRO A 388 -22.27 2.60 -53.93
N PRO A 389 -21.81 2.30 -52.71
CA PRO A 389 -22.46 1.31 -51.83
C PRO A 389 -22.64 1.85 -50.39
N GLY A 390 -23.44 1.31 -49.47
CA GLY A 390 -24.32 0.13 -49.47
C GLY A 390 -24.51 -0.37 -48.02
N THR A 391 -25.65 -0.07 -47.40
CA THR A 391 -26.09 -0.48 -46.03
C THR A 391 -26.77 -1.88 -46.05
N PRO A 392 -26.87 -2.66 -44.93
CA PRO A 392 -27.76 -2.38 -43.77
C PRO A 392 -27.19 -2.91 -42.41
N GLN A 393 -27.88 -3.04 -41.25
CA GLN A 393 -29.26 -2.74 -40.82
C GLN A 393 -29.39 -2.51 -39.28
N ASP A 394 -30.47 -1.80 -38.87
CA ASP A 394 -31.34 -1.87 -37.66
C ASP A 394 -30.88 -2.31 -36.25
N GLY A 395 -31.49 -1.68 -35.22
CA GLY A 395 -31.88 -2.40 -33.99
C GLY A 395 -31.79 -1.71 -32.62
N GLN A 396 -32.75 -0.83 -32.29
CA GLN A 396 -33.34 -0.59 -30.96
C GLN A 396 -32.55 -0.01 -29.75
N ASP A 397 -33.30 0.84 -29.04
CA ASP A 397 -33.14 1.57 -27.77
C ASP A 397 -32.85 0.68 -26.53
N PRO A 398 -32.07 1.18 -25.55
CA PRO A 398 -32.45 0.95 -24.15
C PRO A 398 -32.19 2.13 -23.20
N TYR A 399 -33.24 2.87 -22.85
CA TYR A 399 -33.41 3.46 -21.52
C TYR A 399 -34.47 2.71 -20.71
N ARG A 400 -34.17 1.46 -20.29
CA ARG A 400 -34.87 0.84 -19.16
C ARG A 400 -34.17 -0.36 -18.50
N ASP A 401 -33.89 -0.19 -17.21
CA ASP A 401 -33.89 -1.16 -16.10
C ASP A 401 -33.19 -2.54 -16.23
N GLY A 402 -32.07 -2.65 -15.51
CA GLY A 402 -31.76 -3.82 -14.67
C GLY A 402 -30.80 -4.89 -15.21
N PHE A 403 -29.65 -5.08 -14.55
CA PHE A 403 -29.52 -6.15 -13.53
C PHE A 403 -28.19 -6.06 -12.76
N SER A 404 -28.16 -6.73 -11.60
CA SER A 404 -26.94 -6.99 -10.80
C SER A 404 -26.35 -8.38 -11.15
N PRO A 405 -25.49 -9.06 -10.34
CA PRO A 405 -24.20 -9.55 -10.85
C PRO A 405 -24.10 -11.08 -11.00
N LEU A 406 -23.28 -11.52 -11.96
CA LEU A 406 -22.71 -12.88 -12.06
C LEU A 406 -21.31 -12.76 -12.73
N GLY A 407 -20.32 -13.61 -12.49
CA GLY A 407 -20.29 -14.83 -11.68
C GLY A 407 -19.51 -15.95 -12.38
N SER A 408 -18.44 -16.43 -11.73
CA SER A 408 -17.82 -17.76 -11.84
C SER A 408 -17.53 -18.44 -13.20
N GLY A 409 -16.27 -18.80 -13.40
CA GLY A 409 -15.76 -19.85 -14.30
C GLY A 409 -14.23 -19.87 -14.19
N ASN A 410 -13.57 -20.64 -13.32
CA ASN A 410 -13.64 -22.08 -13.00
C ASN A 410 -12.97 -22.98 -14.06
N ASP A 411 -11.65 -22.84 -14.20
CA ASP A 411 -10.78 -23.93 -14.70
C ASP A 411 -10.34 -24.79 -13.50
N GLY A 412 -10.56 -26.10 -13.60
CA GLY A 412 -10.32 -27.03 -12.51
C GLY A 412 -8.97 -27.76 -12.60
N TYR A 413 -8.36 -27.99 -11.44
CA TYR A 413 -7.41 -29.07 -11.23
C TYR A 413 -7.88 -29.93 -10.05
N SER A 414 -8.08 -31.23 -10.29
CA SER A 414 -8.42 -32.20 -9.24
C SER A 414 -7.17 -32.93 -8.73
N SER A 415 -7.15 -33.13 -7.42
CA SER A 415 -6.18 -33.99 -6.73
C SER A 415 -6.59 -35.46 -6.78
N ASN A 416 -5.61 -36.38 -6.89
CA ASN A 416 -5.40 -37.52 -5.97
C ASN A 416 -4.13 -38.35 -6.33
N PRO A 417 -3.67 -39.33 -5.51
CA PRO A 417 -2.24 -39.53 -5.28
C PRO A 417 -1.75 -40.99 -5.51
N ASN A 418 -0.59 -41.31 -4.92
CA ASN A 418 0.10 -42.60 -4.80
C ASN A 418 0.96 -43.06 -5.99
N GLY A 419 2.27 -43.25 -5.72
CA GLY A 419 3.22 -43.88 -6.62
C GLY A 419 4.60 -44.05 -5.98
N PHE A 420 4.85 -45.19 -5.34
CA PHE A 420 6.19 -45.59 -4.84
C PHE A 420 7.19 -45.78 -6.00
N ARG A 421 8.41 -45.23 -5.86
CA ARG A 421 9.66 -46.01 -5.80
C ARG A 421 10.88 -45.16 -5.47
#